data_AF-A0A232LVP6-F1
#
_entry.id   AF-A0A232LVP6-F1
#
_cell.length_a   1.000
_cell.length_b   1.000
_cell.length_c   1.000
_cell.angle_alpha   90.00
_cell.angle_beta   90.00
_cell.angle_gamma   90.00
#
_symmetry.space_group_name_H-M   'P 1'
#
loop_
_entity.id
_entity.type
_entity.pdbx_description
1 polymer ?
#
loop_
_entity_poly.entity_id
_entity_poly.type
_entity_poly.pdbx_seq_one_letter_code
_entity_poly.pdbx_strand_id
1 'polypeptide(L)'
;NVQDNPHIIAAYLKIRFDTFFTEVLKPTFDIVDWWNRWEWQFRGTGHSHGIYWSSSAPEMEVGTEEERQTFAEWWDQHITACNPLPNRCHES
;
A
#
# COMPACT_ATOMS: atom_id res chain seq x y z
N ASN A 1 5.44 15.72 26.71
CA ASN A 1 4.82 14.51 26.17
C ASN A 1 4.50 14.78 24.70
N VAL A 2 4.92 13.93 23.75
CA VAL A 2 4.81 14.22 22.30
C VAL A 2 3.35 14.14 21.83
N GLN A 3 2.49 13.46 22.59
CA GLN A 3 1.04 13.35 22.35
C GLN A 3 0.31 14.70 22.39
N ASP A 4 0.88 15.71 23.06
CA ASP A 4 0.27 17.06 23.17
C ASP A 4 0.63 17.95 21.96
N ASN A 5 1.39 17.44 20.99
CA ASN A 5 1.91 18.20 19.86
C ASN A 5 1.54 17.51 18.53
N PRO A 6 0.25 17.50 18.14
CA PRO A 6 -0.23 16.75 16.98
C PRO A 6 0.44 17.18 15.66
N HIS A 7 0.83 18.46 15.54
CA HIS A 7 1.55 18.97 14.38
C HIS A 7 2.97 18.37 14.23
N ILE A 8 3.66 18.09 15.34
CA ILE A 8 4.99 17.47 15.32
C ILE A 8 4.88 16.01 14.87
N ILE A 9 3.92 15.27 15.43
CA ILE A 9 3.64 13.88 15.03
C ILE A 9 3.23 13.82 13.57
N ALA A 10 2.40 14.76 13.12
CA ALA A 10 1.96 14.81 11.74
C ALA A 10 3.12 15.06 10.76
N ALA A 11 3.97 16.04 11.06
CA ALA A 11 5.16 16.33 10.26
C ALA A 11 6.12 15.12 10.23
N TYR A 12 6.34 14.48 11.38
CA TYR A 12 7.21 13.32 11.48
C TYR A 12 6.70 12.13 10.65
N LEU A 13 5.40 11.83 10.73
CA LEU A 13 4.78 10.77 9.92
C LEU A 13 4.92 11.08 8.42
N LYS A 14 4.64 12.32 8.02
CA LYS A 14 4.79 12.75 6.62
C LYS A 14 6.22 12.57 6.12
N ILE A 15 7.22 13.04 6.87
CA ILE A 15 8.63 12.89 6.48
C ILE A 15 8.98 11.41 6.29
N ARG A 16 8.62 10.56 7.26
CA ARG A 16 8.93 9.13 7.17
C ARG A 16 8.29 8.46 5.97
N PHE A 17 7.02 8.77 5.71
CA PHE A 17 6.32 8.21 4.57
C PHE A 17 6.86 8.75 3.25
N ASP A 18 7.13 10.05 3.13
CA ASP A 18 7.67 10.65 1.91
C ASP A 18 9.05 10.04 1.57
N THR A 19 9.90 9.82 2.59
CA THR A 19 11.17 9.10 2.43
C THR A 19 10.94 7.66 1.99
N PHE A 20 10.09 6.90 2.69
CA PHE A 20 9.80 5.51 2.32
C PHE A 20 9.21 5.39 0.90
N PHE A 21 8.30 6.30 0.55
CA PHE A 21 7.71 6.35 -0.78
C PHE A 21 8.76 6.63 -1.85
N THR A 22 9.60 7.65 -1.65
CA THR A 22 10.59 8.08 -2.64
C THR A 22 11.71 7.06 -2.81
N GLU A 23 12.23 6.53 -1.70
CA GLU A 23 13.42 5.68 -1.71
C GLU A 23 13.11 4.20 -1.91
N VAL A 24 11.88 3.76 -1.60
CA VAL A 24 11.49 2.34 -1.66
C VAL A 24 10.33 2.12 -2.62
N LEU A 25 9.13 2.65 -2.33
CA LEU A 25 7.95 2.28 -3.11
C LEU A 25 8.05 2.70 -4.59
N LYS A 26 8.49 3.94 -4.84
CA LYS A 26 8.58 4.48 -6.19
C LYS A 26 9.55 3.69 -7.09
N PRO A 27 10.80 3.39 -6.67
CA PRO A 27 11.71 2.58 -7.48
C PRO A 27 11.34 1.09 -7.50
N THR A 28 10.74 0.52 -6.44
CA THR A 28 10.34 -0.90 -6.42
C THR A 28 9.20 -1.19 -7.39
N PHE A 29 8.25 -0.27 -7.53
CA PHE A 29 7.04 -0.50 -8.32
C PHE A 29 6.95 0.38 -9.58
N ASP A 30 8.03 1.03 -10.00
CA ASP A 30 8.04 1.99 -11.12
C ASP A 30 6.83 2.95 -11.12
N ILE A 31 6.62 3.63 -9.98
CA ILE A 31 5.44 4.48 -9.78
C ILE A 31 5.61 5.77 -10.59
N VAL A 32 4.71 5.99 -11.56
CA VAL A 32 4.72 7.16 -12.46
C VAL A 32 3.69 8.23 -12.09
N ASP A 33 2.61 7.85 -11.40
CA ASP A 33 1.60 8.77 -10.88
C ASP A 33 1.07 8.27 -9.53
N TRP A 34 0.67 9.18 -8.65
CA TRP A 34 0.19 8.82 -7.33
C TRP A 34 -0.67 9.90 -6.67
N TRP A 35 -1.52 9.45 -5.76
CA TRP A 35 -2.29 10.34 -4.90
C TRP A 35 -2.34 9.78 -3.48
N ASN A 36 -2.21 10.67 -2.49
CA ASN A 36 -2.28 10.32 -1.08
C ASN A 36 -3.26 11.23 -0.32
N ARG A 37 -4.03 10.63 0.58
CA ARG A 37 -4.90 11.32 1.53
C ARG A 37 -4.52 10.98 2.96
N TRP A 38 -4.36 12.02 3.77
CA TRP A 38 -4.01 11.92 5.17
C TRP A 38 -5.25 12.00 6.06
N GLU A 39 -5.39 11.05 6.97
CA GLU A 39 -6.45 11.02 7.98
C GLU A 39 -5.85 11.00 9.39
N TRP A 40 -6.47 11.72 10.31
CA TRP A 40 -6.09 11.75 11.72
C TRP A 40 -7.22 11.13 12.55
N GLN A 41 -6.94 10.01 13.20
CA GLN A 41 -7.91 9.35 14.07
C GLN A 41 -7.99 10.04 15.44
N PHE A 42 -9.07 9.76 16.18
CA PHE A 42 -9.38 10.38 17.49
C PHE A 42 -8.24 10.30 18.52
N ARG A 43 -7.33 9.32 18.40
CA ARG A 43 -6.15 9.14 19.28
C ARG A 43 -4.85 9.72 18.72
N GLY A 44 -4.92 10.57 17.68
CA GLY A 44 -3.76 11.20 17.06
C GLY A 44 -2.93 10.28 16.17
N THR A 45 -3.36 9.04 15.93
CA THR A 45 -2.74 8.13 14.98
C THR A 45 -3.05 8.60 13.56
N GLY A 46 -2.00 9.02 12.85
CA GLY A 46 -2.10 9.36 11.44
C GLY A 46 -2.15 8.12 10.57
N HIS A 47 -2.98 8.18 9.54
CA HIS A 47 -3.12 7.15 8.52
C HIS A 47 -3.02 7.79 7.14
N SER A 48 -2.35 7.13 6.20
CA SER A 48 -2.25 7.57 4.81
C SER A 48 -2.92 6.55 3.91
N HIS A 49 -3.88 7.00 3.11
CA HIS A 49 -4.46 6.23 2.01
C HIS A 49 -3.80 6.67 0.70
N GLY A 50 -3.12 5.74 0.04
CA GLY A 50 -2.44 5.98 -1.23
C GLY A 50 -3.04 5.19 -2.39
N ILE A 51 -3.05 5.80 -3.57
CA ILE A 51 -3.28 5.14 -4.86
C ILE A 51 -2.06 5.41 -5.73
N TYR A 52 -1.52 4.36 -6.36
CA TYR A 52 -0.29 4.42 -7.14
C TYR A 52 -0.49 3.82 -8.51
N TRP A 53 0.00 4.50 -9.55
CA TRP A 53 0.04 4.00 -10.91
C TRP A 53 1.45 3.51 -11.22
N SER A 54 1.58 2.21 -11.46
CA SER A 54 2.83 1.55 -11.83
C SER A 54 2.88 1.36 -13.35
N SER A 55 3.99 1.72 -13.98
CA SER A 55 4.19 1.46 -15.41
C SER A 55 4.65 0.04 -15.72
N SER A 56 5.12 -0.72 -14.72
CA SER A 56 5.64 -2.08 -14.88
C SER A 56 4.71 -3.16 -14.33
N ALA A 57 3.62 -2.78 -13.66
CA ALA A 57 2.63 -3.73 -13.18
C ALA A 57 1.95 -4.48 -14.34
N PRO A 58 1.71 -5.80 -14.21
CA PRO A 58 1.00 -6.58 -15.21
C PRO A 58 -0.45 -6.09 -15.37
N GLU A 59 -0.99 -6.23 -16.58
CA GLU A 59 -2.40 -5.92 -16.84
C GLU A 59 -3.32 -6.80 -15.98
N MET A 60 -4.41 -6.20 -15.50
CA MET A 60 -5.40 -6.87 -14.65
C MET A 60 -6.37 -7.74 -15.46
N GLU A 61 -6.27 -7.77 -16.79
CA GLU A 61 -7.16 -8.57 -17.65
C GLU A 61 -6.80 -10.07 -17.55
N VAL A 62 -7.37 -10.69 -16.52
CA VAL A 62 -7.26 -12.11 -16.19
C VAL A 62 -8.20 -12.97 -17.05
N GLY A 63 -7.99 -12.97 -18.37
CA GLY A 63 -8.75 -13.80 -19.30
C GLY A 63 -8.42 -15.28 -19.13
N THR A 64 -7.13 -15.59 -19.21
CA THR A 64 -6.56 -16.95 -19.18
C THR A 64 -5.95 -17.29 -17.82
N GLU A 65 -5.67 -18.58 -17.62
CA GLU A 65 -5.00 -19.05 -16.40
C GLU A 65 -3.53 -18.63 -16.33
N GLU A 66 -2.85 -18.57 -17.48
CA GLU A 66 -1.45 -18.13 -17.58
C GLU A 66 -1.31 -16.63 -17.22
N GLU A 67 -2.25 -15.79 -17.65
CA GLU A 67 -2.29 -14.37 -17.28
C GLU A 67 -2.54 -14.19 -15.78
N ARG A 68 -3.46 -14.98 -15.20
CA ARG A 68 -3.69 -15.02 -13.74
C ARG A 68 -2.44 -15.41 -12.96
N GLN A 69 -1.74 -16.44 -13.43
CA GLN A 69 -0.52 -16.93 -12.78
C GLN A 69 0.59 -15.87 -12.87
N THR A 70 0.81 -15.28 -14.05
CA THR A 70 1.80 -14.22 -14.27
C THR A 70 1.53 -13.02 -13.36
N PHE A 71 0.26 -12.60 -13.27
CA PHE A 71 -0.15 -11.52 -12.38
C PHE A 71 0.16 -11.85 -10.91
N ALA A 72 -0.17 -13.06 -10.45
CA ALA A 72 0.08 -13.49 -9.09
C ALA A 72 1.58 -13.56 -8.76
N GLU A 73 2.38 -14.15 -9.64
CA GLU A 73 3.83 -14.30 -9.47
C GLU A 73 4.56 -12.96 -9.40
N TRP A 74 4.10 -11.96 -10.16
CA TRP A 74 4.68 -10.62 -10.12
C TRP A 74 4.45 -9.96 -8.76
N TRP A 75 3.24 -10.07 -8.20
CA TRP A 75 2.92 -9.47 -6.91
C TRP A 75 3.49 -10.25 -5.72
N ASP A 76 3.58 -11.58 -5.79
CA ASP A 76 4.09 -12.43 -4.70
C ASP A 76 5.54 -12.11 -4.32
N GLN A 77 6.33 -11.58 -5.26
CA GLN A 77 7.69 -11.11 -5.01
C GLN A 77 7.77 -9.86 -4.11
N HIS A 78 6.69 -9.09 -4.05
CA HIS A 78 6.69 -7.74 -3.48
C HIS A 78 5.72 -7.56 -2.30
N ILE A 79 4.61 -8.29 -2.28
CA ILE A 79 3.55 -8.15 -1.28
C ILE A 79 3.06 -9.51 -0.80
N THR A 80 2.84 -9.59 0.50
CA THR A 80 2.20 -10.74 1.13
C THR A 80 0.84 -10.33 1.67
N ALA A 81 -0.19 -11.09 1.32
CA ALA A 81 -1.52 -10.97 1.93
C ALA A 81 -1.73 -12.13 2.90
N CYS A 82 -2.16 -11.82 4.13
CA CYS A 82 -2.60 -12.83 5.08
C CYS A 82 -4.12 -12.83 5.12
N ASN A 83 -4.76 -13.98 4.86
CA ASN A 83 -6.19 -14.12 5.12
C ASN A 83 -6.41 -14.12 6.64
N PRO A 84 -7.05 -13.10 7.23
CA PRO A 84 -7.25 -13.03 8.68
C PRO A 84 -8.20 -14.11 9.20
N LEU A 85 -8.92 -14.83 8.32
CA LEU A 85 -9.88 -15.87 8.66
C LEU A 85 -9.71 -17.10 7.74
N PRO A 86 -8.61 -17.87 7.90
CA PRO A 86 -8.29 -18.98 6.99
C PRO A 86 -9.29 -20.14 7.04
N ASN A 87 -10.05 -20.27 8.13
CA ASN A 87 -10.98 -21.38 8.37
C ASN A 87 -12.44 -21.06 8.02
N ARG A 88 -12.73 -19.87 7.49
CA ARG A 88 -14.10 -19.53 7.09
C ARG A 88 -14.37 -20.18 5.72
N CYS A 89 -14.74 -21.46 5.72
CA CYS A 89 -15.26 -22.12 4.52
C CYS A 89 -16.47 -21.34 4.01
N HIS A 90 -16.53 -21.11 2.69
CA HIS A 90 -17.71 -20.55 2.05
C HIS A 90 -18.89 -21.49 2.34
N GLU A 91 -19.85 -21.02 3.14
CA GLU A 91 -21.19 -21.61 3.13
C GLU A 91 -21.77 -21.32 1.75
N SER A 92 -21.81 -22.36 0.91
CA SER A 92 -22.41 -22.34 -0.43
C SER A 92 -23.92 -22.33 -0.38
#